data_AF-A0A8J4XT43-F1
#
_entry.id   AF-A0A8J4XT43-F1
#
_cell.length_a   1.000
_cell.length_b   1.000
_cell.length_c   1.000
_cell.angle_alpha   90.00
_cell.angle_beta   90.00
_cell.angle_gamma   90.00
#
_symmetry.space_group_name_H-M   'P 1'
#
loop_
_entity.id
_entity.type
_entity.pdbx_description
1 polymer ?
#
loop_
_entity_poly.entity_id
_entity_poly.type
_entity_poly.pdbx_seq_one_letter_code
_entity_poly.pdbx_strand_id
1 'polypeptide(L)'
;MGITSPERLADEENLNSINLTSSLTEKLIALDANGETDQNAILELKTTISRDRQSAQVESLERLKGVLPDDTVRKIHTAQETGAYNWLTCLPIRAKGFSLNKQEFVDAVALSYGWPVEGIPKNCAYGSPNDVNHTMTCKRGGFVCIRHEEVRDVTGSMLREVCRDVSTEPTLLPLDGEQLQYRTANTANEARVDVSARGF
;
A
#
# COMPACT_ATOMS: atom_id res chain seq x y z
N MET A 1 11.93 -0.99 3.10
CA MET A 1 11.45 -2.11 3.93
C MET A 1 11.15 -3.28 3.03
N GLY A 2 11.95 -4.33 3.12
CA GLY A 2 11.70 -5.60 2.45
C GLY A 2 11.99 -6.71 3.44
N ILE A 3 11.43 -7.89 3.23
CA ILE A 3 11.79 -9.07 4.02
C ILE A 3 13.27 -9.33 3.72
N THR A 4 14.12 -9.15 4.73
CA THR A 4 15.55 -9.43 4.61
C THR A 4 15.73 -10.93 4.42
N SER A 5 16.67 -11.32 3.54
CA SER A 5 17.00 -12.73 3.33
C SER A 5 17.57 -13.29 4.63
N PRO A 6 16.92 -14.28 5.28
CA PRO A 6 17.39 -14.84 6.53
C PRO A 6 18.77 -15.47 6.40
N GLU A 7 19.07 -16.06 5.22
CA GLU A 7 20.37 -16.66 4.91
C GLU A 7 21.51 -15.65 4.96
N ARG A 8 21.28 -14.42 4.49
CA ARG A 8 22.33 -13.39 4.46
C ARG A 8 22.64 -12.80 5.82
N LEU A 9 21.68 -12.83 6.74
CA LEU A 9 21.83 -12.30 8.10
C LEU A 9 22.19 -13.38 9.12
N ALA A 10 22.13 -14.67 8.74
CA ALA A 10 22.22 -15.78 9.67
C ALA A 10 23.49 -15.73 10.54
N ASP A 11 24.64 -15.48 9.94
CA ASP A 11 25.92 -15.48 10.65
C ASP A 11 26.03 -14.32 11.66
N GLU A 12 25.67 -13.11 11.23
CA GLU A 12 25.67 -11.91 12.09
C GLU A 12 24.63 -12.03 13.22
N GLU A 13 23.43 -12.53 12.91
CA GLU A 13 22.37 -12.72 13.89
C GLU A 13 22.69 -13.83 14.89
N ASN A 14 23.35 -14.90 14.45
CA ASN A 14 23.88 -15.93 15.33
C ASN A 14 24.95 -15.36 16.28
N LEU A 15 25.89 -14.57 15.76
CA LEU A 15 26.91 -13.90 16.59
C LEU A 15 26.27 -12.96 17.62
N ASN A 16 25.29 -12.15 17.20
CA ASN A 16 24.52 -11.26 18.07
C ASN A 16 23.78 -12.03 19.17
N SER A 17 23.19 -13.19 18.82
CA SER A 17 22.54 -14.09 19.79
C SER A 17 23.55 -14.64 20.80
N ILE A 18 24.70 -15.14 20.35
CA ILE A 18 25.76 -15.65 21.23
C ILE A 18 26.20 -14.55 22.20
N ASN A 19 26.51 -13.36 21.70
CA ASN A 19 26.94 -12.23 22.51
C ASN A 19 25.89 -11.83 23.56
N LEU A 20 24.61 -11.78 23.19
CA LEU A 20 23.50 -11.50 24.12
C LEU A 20 23.36 -12.55 25.22
N THR A 21 23.61 -13.82 24.89
CA THR A 21 23.44 -14.94 25.84
C THR A 21 24.71 -15.30 26.61
N SER A 22 25.86 -14.72 26.26
CA SER A 22 27.18 -15.04 26.83
C SER A 22 27.20 -15.08 28.37
N SER A 23 26.76 -14.00 29.02
CA SER A 23 26.72 -13.90 30.48
C SER A 23 25.81 -14.96 31.13
N LEU A 24 24.71 -15.31 30.46
CA LEU A 24 23.81 -16.37 30.93
C LEU A 24 24.45 -17.75 30.76
N THR A 25 25.08 -18.00 29.60
CA THR A 25 25.76 -19.28 29.33
C THR A 25 26.92 -19.53 30.30
N GLU A 26 27.71 -18.51 30.64
CA GLU A 26 28.80 -18.62 31.61
C GLU A 26 28.28 -19.02 33.01
N LYS A 27 27.17 -18.44 33.44
CA LYS A 27 26.55 -18.74 34.75
C LYS A 27 25.94 -20.13 34.79
N LEU A 28 25.33 -20.57 33.70
CA LEU A 28 24.83 -21.94 33.57
C LEU A 28 25.98 -22.96 33.65
N ILE A 29 27.12 -22.68 33.00
CA ILE A 29 28.32 -23.53 33.07
C ILE A 29 28.90 -23.54 34.49
N ALA A 30 28.91 -22.39 35.17
CA ALA A 30 29.39 -22.28 36.54
C ALA A 30 28.44 -22.88 37.60
N LEU A 31 27.26 -23.35 37.20
CA LEU A 31 26.19 -23.84 38.09
C LEU A 31 25.84 -22.83 39.18
N ASP A 32 25.80 -21.54 38.82
CA ASP A 32 25.44 -20.47 39.75
C ASP A 32 23.97 -20.62 40.17
N ALA A 33 23.73 -20.78 41.47
CA ALA A 33 22.39 -20.96 42.04
C ALA A 33 21.56 -19.68 42.03
N ASN A 34 22.19 -18.50 41.94
CA ASN A 34 21.50 -17.21 41.93
C ASN A 34 21.17 -16.74 40.51
N GLY A 35 22.04 -17.01 39.53
CA GLY A 35 21.78 -16.80 38.10
C GLY A 35 21.49 -15.34 37.71
N GLU A 36 21.87 -14.36 38.55
CA GLU A 36 21.53 -12.96 38.34
C GLU A 36 22.32 -12.36 37.18
N THR A 37 21.68 -12.10 36.04
CA THR A 37 22.30 -11.40 34.90
C THR A 37 22.10 -9.89 34.99
N ASP A 38 23.12 -9.13 34.61
CA ASP A 38 23.01 -7.67 34.50
C ASP A 38 22.08 -7.29 33.34
N GLN A 39 20.85 -6.94 33.70
CA GLN A 39 19.82 -6.55 32.74
C GLN A 39 20.16 -5.25 32.02
N ASN A 40 20.89 -4.33 32.67
CA ASN A 40 21.28 -3.06 32.04
C ASN A 40 22.31 -3.31 30.95
N ALA A 41 23.31 -4.15 31.22
CA ALA A 41 24.29 -4.56 30.21
C ALA A 41 23.62 -5.25 29.00
N ILE A 42 22.61 -6.10 29.22
CA ILE A 42 21.85 -6.72 28.12
C ILE A 42 21.07 -5.67 27.33
N LEU A 43 20.44 -4.70 28.00
CA LEU A 43 19.72 -3.61 27.32
C LEU A 43 20.66 -2.74 26.49
N GLU A 44 21.83 -2.38 27.00
CA GLU A 44 22.86 -1.63 26.28
C GLU A 44 23.39 -2.40 25.06
N LEU A 45 23.56 -3.72 25.19
CA LEU A 45 23.97 -4.55 24.06
C LEU A 45 22.86 -4.61 23.00
N LYS A 46 21.60 -4.75 23.40
CA LYS A 46 20.44 -4.74 22.48
C LYS A 46 20.33 -3.43 21.72
N THR A 47 20.51 -2.29 22.39
CA THR A 47 20.46 -0.98 21.73
C THR A 47 21.62 -0.80 20.77
N THR A 48 22.82 -1.29 21.12
CA THR A 48 23.98 -1.30 20.24
C THR A 48 23.73 -2.14 18.99
N ILE A 49 23.26 -3.39 19.14
CA ILE A 49 22.90 -4.26 18.01
C ILE A 49 21.83 -3.61 17.13
N SER A 50 20.80 -3.00 17.73
CA SER A 50 19.76 -2.31 16.97
C SER A 50 20.31 -1.14 16.16
N ARG A 51 21.25 -0.38 16.73
CA ARG A 51 21.90 0.74 16.05
C ARG A 51 22.78 0.25 14.90
N ASP A 52 23.55 -0.82 15.12
CA ASP A 52 24.46 -1.38 14.12
C ASP A 52 23.67 -1.97 12.93
N ARG A 53 22.53 -2.62 13.19
CA ARG A 53 21.60 -3.04 12.12
C ARG A 53 21.08 -1.85 11.32
N GLN A 54 20.72 -0.77 12.00
CA GLN A 54 20.21 0.43 11.33
C GLN A 54 21.29 1.09 10.48
N SER A 55 22.53 1.23 10.98
CA SER A 55 23.64 1.80 10.21
C SER A 55 23.96 0.96 8.97
N ALA A 56 24.02 -0.36 9.11
CA ALA A 56 24.24 -1.28 7.98
C ALA A 56 23.14 -1.17 6.90
N GLN A 57 21.87 -1.02 7.31
CA GLN A 57 20.77 -0.79 6.38
C GLN A 57 20.88 0.55 5.65
N VAL A 58 21.26 1.61 6.35
CA VAL A 58 21.47 2.95 5.76
C VAL A 58 22.62 2.90 4.76
N GLU A 59 23.75 2.29 5.11
CA GLU A 59 24.91 2.14 4.23
C GLU A 59 24.56 1.32 2.97
N SER A 60 23.87 0.19 3.14
CA SER A 60 23.41 -0.61 2.01
C SER A 60 22.48 0.16 1.08
N LEU A 61 21.61 1.01 1.64
CA LEU A 61 20.68 1.83 0.87
C LEU A 61 21.42 2.93 0.08
N GLU A 62 22.41 3.60 0.68
CA GLU A 62 23.23 4.58 -0.01
C GLU A 62 24.07 3.94 -1.13
N ARG A 63 24.63 2.74 -0.90
CA ARG A 63 25.30 1.97 -1.95
C ARG A 63 24.35 1.65 -3.12
N LEU A 64 23.11 1.26 -2.83
CA LEU A 64 22.11 0.98 -3.87
C LEU A 64 21.73 2.24 -4.64
N LYS A 65 21.56 3.39 -3.97
CA LYS A 65 21.27 4.66 -4.62
C LYS A 65 22.35 5.06 -5.64
N GLY A 66 23.62 4.72 -5.38
CA GLY A 66 24.73 4.99 -6.32
C GLY A 66 24.72 4.13 -7.60
N VAL A 67 23.99 3.02 -7.62
CA VAL A 67 23.95 2.07 -8.76
C VAL A 67 22.61 2.15 -9.51
N LEU A 68 21.54 2.55 -8.82
CA LEU A 68 20.20 2.59 -9.39
C LEU A 68 19.99 3.82 -10.29
N PRO A 69 19.10 3.74 -11.29
CA PRO A 69 18.73 4.89 -12.10
C PRO A 69 18.10 6.00 -11.26
N ASP A 70 18.31 7.26 -11.64
CA ASP A 70 17.80 8.45 -10.95
C ASP A 70 16.28 8.39 -10.67
N ASP A 71 15.48 7.87 -11.61
CA ASP A 71 14.03 7.71 -11.43
C ASP A 71 13.70 6.76 -10.25
N THR A 72 14.46 5.68 -10.10
CA THR A 72 14.28 4.73 -9.01
C THR A 72 14.73 5.33 -7.69
N VAL A 73 15.82 6.10 -7.70
CA VAL A 73 16.30 6.83 -6.52
C VAL A 73 15.26 7.84 -6.03
N ARG A 74 14.60 8.57 -6.93
CA ARG A 74 13.49 9.47 -6.58
C ARG A 74 12.33 8.72 -5.90
N LYS A 75 11.93 7.57 -6.43
CA LYS A 75 10.88 6.73 -5.81
C LYS A 75 11.27 6.27 -4.41
N ILE A 76 12.54 5.89 -4.21
CA ILE A 76 13.07 5.53 -2.87
C ILE A 76 12.97 6.73 -1.91
N HIS A 77 13.28 7.95 -2.37
CA HIS A 77 13.14 9.14 -1.53
C HIS A 77 11.70 9.38 -1.10
N THR A 78 10.73 9.30 -2.02
CA THR A 78 9.30 9.43 -1.70
C THR A 78 8.84 8.34 -0.73
N ALA A 79 9.30 7.10 -0.91
CA ALA A 79 9.03 5.99 0.00
C ALA A 79 9.59 6.21 1.42
N GLN A 80 10.68 6.97 1.56
CA GLN A 80 11.30 7.27 2.85
C GLN A 80 10.62 8.42 3.60
N GLU A 81 9.68 9.14 2.98
CA GLU A 81 8.96 10.23 3.63
C GLU A 81 8.17 9.73 4.84
N THR A 82 8.22 10.50 5.93
CA THR A 82 7.54 10.16 7.17
C THR A 82 6.04 10.00 6.92
N GLY A 83 5.55 8.78 7.09
CA GLY A 83 4.14 8.46 6.94
C GLY A 83 3.68 8.09 5.53
N ALA A 84 4.58 7.96 4.56
CA ALA A 84 4.26 7.50 3.19
C ALA A 84 3.48 6.17 3.17
N TYR A 85 3.73 5.31 4.16
CA TYR A 85 3.09 3.98 4.29
C TYR A 85 2.14 3.84 5.49
N ASN A 86 1.81 4.94 6.18
CA ASN A 86 0.92 4.87 7.35
C ASN A 86 -0.47 4.35 6.99
N TRP A 87 -0.90 4.52 5.75
CA TRP A 87 -2.18 4.01 5.27
C TRP A 87 -2.24 2.47 5.23
N LEU A 88 -1.09 1.78 5.11
CA LEU A 88 -1.02 0.31 5.15
C LEU A 88 -1.19 -0.25 6.57
N THR A 89 -0.84 0.54 7.58
CA THR A 89 -0.92 0.14 9.00
C THR A 89 -2.11 0.78 9.72
N CYS A 90 -2.84 1.67 9.06
CA CYS A 90 -4.03 2.31 9.61
C CYS A 90 -5.19 1.31 9.75
N LEU A 91 -6.00 1.46 10.80
CA LEU A 91 -7.23 0.68 10.93
C LEU A 91 -8.22 1.11 9.82
N PRO A 92 -8.80 0.15 9.06
CA PRO A 92 -9.73 0.45 7.98
C PRO A 92 -11.13 0.83 8.50
N ILE A 93 -11.22 1.98 9.17
CA ILE A 93 -12.46 2.49 9.77
C ILE A 93 -13.32 3.16 8.70
N ARG A 94 -14.38 2.47 8.27
CA ARG A 94 -15.32 2.97 7.24
C ARG A 94 -15.90 4.35 7.57
N ALA A 95 -16.31 4.57 8.82
CA ALA A 95 -16.87 5.85 9.27
C ALA A 95 -15.90 7.05 9.17
N LYS A 96 -14.61 6.79 9.00
CA LYS A 96 -13.56 7.80 8.82
C LYS A 96 -13.02 7.86 7.40
N GLY A 97 -13.57 7.06 6.47
CA GLY A 97 -13.10 6.99 5.10
C GLY A 97 -11.76 6.25 4.93
N PHE A 98 -11.33 5.46 5.92
CA PHE A 98 -10.07 4.70 5.86
C PHE A 98 -10.23 3.31 5.25
N SER A 99 -11.44 2.93 4.86
CA SER A 99 -11.71 1.66 4.20
C SER A 99 -11.49 1.83 2.70
N LEU A 100 -10.35 1.39 2.20
CA LEU A 100 -10.10 1.28 0.76
C LEU A 100 -10.83 0.06 0.19
N ASN A 101 -11.35 0.20 -1.01
CA ASN A 101 -11.83 -0.93 -1.78
C ASN A 101 -10.67 -1.70 -2.43
N LYS A 102 -10.98 -2.85 -3.05
CA LYS A 102 -9.99 -3.74 -3.65
C LYS A 102 -9.11 -3.04 -4.69
N GLN A 103 -9.72 -2.31 -5.63
CA GLN A 103 -9.00 -1.60 -6.68
C GLN A 103 -8.20 -0.43 -6.09
N GLU A 104 -8.81 0.35 -5.21
CA GLU A 104 -8.14 1.48 -4.54
C GLU A 104 -6.88 1.04 -3.79
N PHE A 105 -6.94 -0.11 -3.10
CA PHE A 105 -5.78 -0.65 -2.41
C PHE A 105 -4.67 -1.05 -3.39
N VAL A 106 -5.02 -1.78 -4.46
CA VAL A 106 -4.05 -2.21 -5.48
C VAL A 106 -3.42 -1.00 -6.18
N ASP A 107 -4.24 -0.02 -6.57
CA ASP A 107 -3.78 1.21 -7.22
C ASP A 107 -2.88 2.01 -6.28
N ALA A 108 -3.25 2.17 -5.01
CA ALA A 108 -2.44 2.88 -4.03
C ALA A 108 -1.07 2.21 -3.80
N VAL A 109 -1.01 0.87 -3.77
CA VAL A 109 0.26 0.12 -3.74
C VAL A 109 1.04 0.38 -5.02
N ALA A 110 0.41 0.24 -6.19
CA ALA A 110 1.08 0.43 -7.48
C ALA A 110 1.67 1.84 -7.61
N LEU A 111 0.92 2.87 -7.23
CA LEU A 111 1.38 4.26 -7.20
C LEU A 111 2.57 4.45 -6.26
N SER A 112 2.52 3.85 -5.06
CA SER A 112 3.57 3.97 -4.05
C SER A 112 4.90 3.34 -4.51
N TYR A 113 4.84 2.29 -5.33
CA TYR A 113 6.04 1.64 -5.89
C TYR A 113 6.37 2.11 -7.32
N GLY A 114 5.58 3.02 -7.89
CA GLY A 114 5.71 3.44 -9.28
C GLY A 114 5.52 2.31 -10.29
N TRP A 115 4.70 1.33 -9.94
CA TRP A 115 4.25 0.25 -10.83
C TRP A 115 3.16 0.76 -11.78
N PRO A 116 3.00 0.11 -12.95
CA PRO A 116 1.90 0.44 -13.86
C PRO A 116 0.56 0.17 -13.18
N VAL A 117 -0.33 1.15 -13.23
CA VAL A 117 -1.72 1.01 -12.79
C VAL A 117 -2.53 0.45 -13.95
N GLU A 118 -3.36 -0.56 -13.67
CA GLU A 118 -4.20 -1.20 -14.67
C GLU A 118 -5.37 -0.28 -15.09
N GLY A 119 -5.96 -0.54 -16.26
CA GLY A 119 -7.10 0.23 -16.77
C GLY A 119 -6.76 1.61 -17.35
N ILE A 120 -5.52 2.08 -17.24
CA ILE A 120 -5.08 3.33 -17.89
C ILE A 120 -4.90 3.08 -19.40
N PRO A 121 -5.59 3.83 -20.29
CA PRO A 121 -5.40 3.68 -21.73
C PRO A 121 -3.97 4.09 -22.10
N LYS A 122 -3.32 3.37 -23.03
CA LYS A 122 -1.90 3.61 -23.39
C LYS A 122 -1.62 5.02 -23.92
N ASN A 123 -2.58 5.58 -24.65
CA ASN A 123 -2.48 6.90 -25.25
C ASN A 123 -3.61 7.78 -24.74
N CYS A 124 -3.29 9.05 -24.50
CA CYS A 124 -4.25 10.06 -24.14
C CYS A 124 -5.07 10.49 -25.35
N ALA A 125 -6.23 11.14 -25.13
CA ALA A 125 -7.01 11.78 -26.18
C ALA A 125 -6.24 12.86 -26.97
N TYR A 126 -5.11 13.35 -26.45
CA TYR A 126 -4.17 14.23 -27.15
C TYR A 126 -3.19 13.48 -28.08
N GLY A 127 -3.16 12.15 -28.05
CA GLY A 127 -2.23 11.31 -28.79
C GLY A 127 -0.87 11.09 -28.12
N SER A 128 -0.61 11.74 -26.98
CA SER A 128 0.59 11.50 -26.17
C SER A 128 0.51 10.16 -25.41
N PRO A 129 1.65 9.53 -25.09
CA PRO A 129 1.69 8.43 -24.11
C PRO A 129 1.03 8.86 -22.81
N ASN A 130 0.25 7.96 -22.23
CA ASN A 130 -0.52 8.23 -21.03
C ASN A 130 0.04 7.42 -19.86
N ASP A 131 0.98 8.03 -19.15
CA ASP A 131 1.45 7.52 -17.88
C ASP A 131 0.55 8.03 -16.73
N VAL A 132 0.83 7.54 -15.52
CA VAL A 132 0.09 7.94 -14.30
C VAL A 132 0.14 9.45 -14.10
N ASN A 133 1.31 10.07 -14.26
CA ASN A 133 1.49 11.51 -14.05
C ASN A 133 0.69 12.34 -15.07
N HIS A 134 0.69 11.92 -16.33
CA HIS A 134 -0.11 12.52 -17.38
C HIS A 134 -1.59 12.35 -17.07
N THR A 135 -2.03 11.15 -16.68
CA THR A 135 -3.44 10.88 -16.32
C THR A 135 -3.93 11.85 -15.26
N MET A 136 -3.12 12.11 -14.23
CA MET A 136 -3.47 13.00 -13.10
C MET A 136 -3.40 14.49 -13.44
N THR A 137 -2.66 14.87 -14.48
CA THR A 137 -2.46 16.30 -14.86
C THR A 137 -3.21 16.69 -16.13
N CYS A 138 -3.68 15.71 -16.90
CA CYS A 138 -4.31 15.90 -18.19
C CYS A 138 -5.66 16.62 -18.05
N LYS A 139 -5.74 17.81 -18.64
CA LYS A 139 -6.96 18.61 -18.60
C LYS A 139 -8.11 17.93 -19.34
N ARG A 140 -7.87 17.35 -20.51
CA ARG A 140 -8.93 16.70 -21.31
C ARG A 140 -9.46 15.41 -20.69
N GLY A 141 -8.59 14.62 -20.05
CA GLY A 141 -9.00 13.41 -19.33
C GLY A 141 -9.95 13.75 -18.17
N GLY A 142 -9.58 14.72 -17.33
CA GLY A 142 -10.45 15.22 -16.27
C GLY A 142 -11.80 15.75 -16.76
N PHE A 143 -11.82 16.50 -17.87
CA PHE A 143 -13.06 17.00 -18.47
C PHE A 143 -13.95 15.89 -19.05
N VAL A 144 -13.41 14.72 -19.42
CA VAL A 144 -14.24 13.58 -19.86
C VAL A 144 -14.93 12.95 -18.65
N CYS A 145 -14.20 12.67 -17.57
CA CYS A 145 -14.79 12.11 -16.34
C CYS A 145 -15.88 13.01 -15.77
N ILE A 146 -15.60 14.32 -15.64
CA ILE A 146 -16.57 15.31 -15.12
C ILE A 146 -17.85 15.31 -15.96
N ARG A 147 -17.75 15.26 -17.29
CA ARG A 147 -18.95 15.26 -18.16
C ARG A 147 -19.75 13.97 -18.04
N HIS A 148 -19.09 12.82 -17.91
CA HIS A 148 -19.80 11.55 -17.68
C HIS A 148 -20.52 11.55 -16.33
N GLU A 149 -19.85 12.03 -15.29
CA GLU A 149 -20.44 12.19 -13.96
C GLU A 149 -21.61 13.19 -13.97
N GLU A 150 -21.47 14.32 -14.66
CA GLU A 150 -22.52 15.34 -14.78
C GLU A 150 -23.79 14.79 -15.44
N VAL A 151 -23.67 14.03 -16.55
CA VAL A 151 -24.84 13.42 -17.21
C VAL A 151 -25.54 12.42 -16.28
N ARG A 152 -24.78 11.58 -15.57
CA ARG A 152 -25.32 10.64 -14.58
C ARG A 152 -26.04 11.38 -13.44
N ASP A 153 -25.39 12.40 -12.90
CA ASP A 153 -25.86 13.12 -11.72
C ASP A 153 -27.11 13.96 -12.03
N VAL A 154 -27.15 14.59 -13.21
CA VAL A 154 -28.35 15.28 -13.71
C VAL A 154 -29.50 14.30 -13.91
N THR A 155 -29.24 13.15 -14.54
CA THR A 155 -30.27 12.12 -14.75
C THR A 155 -30.80 11.58 -13.42
N GLY A 156 -29.91 11.29 -12.47
CA GLY A 156 -30.29 10.87 -11.12
C GLY A 156 -31.08 11.95 -10.36
N SER A 157 -30.72 13.23 -10.53
CA SER A 157 -31.45 14.36 -9.95
C SER A 157 -32.87 14.45 -10.49
N MET A 158 -33.05 14.39 -11.80
CA MET A 158 -34.39 14.41 -12.43
C MET A 158 -35.25 13.22 -11.98
N LEU A 159 -34.65 12.04 -11.85
CA LEU A 159 -35.39 10.85 -11.40
C LEU A 159 -35.82 10.94 -9.94
N ARG A 160 -35.09 11.66 -9.06
CA ARG A 160 -35.50 11.86 -7.65
C ARG A 160 -36.78 12.68 -7.49
N GLU A 161 -37.13 13.50 -8.48
CA GLU A 161 -38.38 14.27 -8.48
C GLU A 161 -39.62 13.39 -8.67
N VAL A 162 -39.47 12.23 -9.30
CA VAL A 162 -40.57 11.34 -9.69
C VAL A 162 -40.53 9.96 -9.04
N CYS A 163 -39.34 9.44 -8.72
CA CYS A 163 -39.15 8.11 -8.13
C CYS A 163 -38.79 8.22 -6.65
N ARG A 164 -39.35 7.33 -5.82
CA ARG A 164 -39.09 7.33 -4.36
C ARG A 164 -37.70 6.83 -3.97
N ASP A 165 -37.15 5.88 -4.72
CA ASP A 165 -35.88 5.23 -4.41
C ASP A 165 -34.94 5.34 -5.61
N VAL A 166 -34.06 6.35 -5.58
CA VAL A 166 -33.09 6.63 -6.64
C VAL A 166 -31.67 6.59 -6.06
N SER A 167 -30.85 5.70 -6.60
CA SER A 167 -29.43 5.57 -6.28
C SER A 167 -28.59 5.81 -7.53
N THR A 168 -27.56 6.64 -7.41
CA THR A 168 -26.50 6.83 -8.40
C THR A 168 -25.31 5.99 -7.94
N GLU A 169 -25.11 4.82 -8.56
CA GLU A 169 -24.08 3.87 -8.12
C GLU A 169 -22.68 4.31 -8.60
N PRO A 170 -21.63 4.06 -7.80
CA PRO A 170 -20.26 4.10 -8.29
C PRO A 170 -20.01 2.93 -9.25
N THR A 171 -18.99 3.06 -10.10
CA THR A 171 -18.53 1.97 -10.96
C THR A 171 -18.30 0.69 -10.15
N LEU A 172 -18.91 -0.42 -10.59
CA LEU A 172 -18.73 -1.70 -9.92
C LEU A 172 -17.32 -2.22 -10.10
N LEU A 173 -16.73 -2.74 -9.03
CA LEU A 173 -15.41 -3.36 -9.07
C LEU A 173 -15.46 -4.68 -9.85
N PRO A 174 -14.38 -5.01 -10.58
CA PRO A 174 -14.27 -6.31 -11.23
C PRO A 174 -14.23 -7.45 -10.19
N LEU A 175 -14.72 -8.61 -10.60
CA LEU A 175 -14.70 -9.83 -9.79
C LEU A 175 -13.40 -10.61 -10.08
N ASP A 176 -12.64 -10.97 -9.05
CA ASP A 176 -11.50 -11.90 -9.14
C ASP A 176 -11.87 -13.26 -8.53
N GLY A 177 -13.05 -13.77 -8.89
CA GLY A 177 -13.53 -15.09 -8.48
C GLY A 177 -14.64 -15.07 -7.43
N GLU A 178 -15.11 -13.91 -7.00
CA GLU A 178 -16.30 -13.80 -6.15
C GLU A 178 -17.55 -14.32 -6.91
N GLN A 179 -18.37 -15.13 -6.23
CA GLN A 179 -19.64 -15.61 -6.79
C GLN A 179 -20.80 -14.81 -6.20
N LEU A 180 -21.57 -14.15 -7.07
CA LEU A 180 -22.74 -13.39 -6.65
C LEU A 180 -23.93 -14.34 -6.41
N GLN A 181 -24.69 -14.07 -5.35
CA GLN A 181 -25.81 -14.91 -4.92
C GLN A 181 -26.92 -15.02 -5.97
N TYR A 182 -27.16 -13.95 -6.73
CA TYR A 182 -28.27 -13.87 -7.69
C TYR A 182 -27.78 -14.10 -9.11
N ARG A 183 -28.46 -14.99 -9.84
CA ARG A 183 -28.18 -15.25 -11.27
C ARG A 183 -28.39 -14.03 -12.17
N THR A 184 -29.21 -13.07 -11.74
CA THR A 184 -29.47 -11.81 -12.47
C THR A 184 -28.41 -10.75 -12.23
N ALA A 185 -27.46 -10.98 -11.31
CA ALA A 185 -26.40 -10.02 -11.05
C ALA A 185 -25.47 -9.91 -12.27
N ASN A 186 -25.13 -8.68 -12.64
CA ASN A 186 -24.21 -8.44 -13.75
C ASN A 186 -22.77 -8.74 -13.31
N THR A 187 -22.20 -9.82 -13.83
CA THR A 187 -20.83 -10.27 -13.56
C THR A 187 -19.84 -9.87 -14.66
N ALA A 188 -20.26 -9.05 -15.64
CA ALA A 188 -19.39 -8.62 -16.72
C ALA A 188 -18.31 -7.67 -16.18
N ASN A 189 -17.12 -7.75 -16.78
CA ASN A 189 -16.10 -6.73 -16.57
C ASN A 189 -16.65 -5.37 -16.98
N GLU A 190 -16.33 -4.35 -16.19
CA GLU A 190 -16.84 -3.00 -16.38
C GLU A 190 -18.37 -2.84 -16.26
N ALA A 191 -19.05 -3.71 -15.51
CA ALA A 191 -20.48 -3.53 -15.22
C ALA A 191 -20.77 -2.09 -14.71
N ARG A 192 -21.71 -1.41 -15.37
CA ARG A 192 -22.18 -0.06 -15.01
C ARG A 192 -23.67 -0.14 -14.67
N VAL A 193 -24.07 0.44 -13.55
CA VAL A 193 -25.46 0.85 -13.30
C VAL A 193 -25.39 2.34 -13.04
N ASP A 194 -25.64 3.14 -14.07
CA ASP A 194 -25.44 4.60 -13.96
C ASP A 194 -26.46 5.22 -12.99
N VAL A 195 -27.72 4.77 -13.04
CA VAL A 195 -28.78 5.18 -12.11
C VAL A 195 -29.77 4.02 -11.91
N SER A 196 -30.04 3.68 -10.64
CA SER A 196 -31.16 2.81 -10.26
C SER A 196 -32.31 3.67 -9.77
N ALA A 197 -33.51 3.49 -10.31
CA ALA A 197 -34.72 4.17 -9.85
C ALA A 197 -35.87 3.16 -9.67
N ARG A 198 -36.57 3.22 -8.53
CA ARG A 198 -37.70 2.34 -8.20
C ARG A 198 -38.88 3.15 -7.64
N GLY A 199 -40.08 2.59 -7.83
CA GLY A 199 -41.31 3.11 -7.22
C GLY A 199 -41.78 4.42 -7.84
N PHE A 200 -41.91 4.44 -9.17
CA PHE A 200 -42.64 5.46 -9.94
C PHE A 200 -44.12 5.50 -9.54
#